data_AF-A0A6I3CAI6-F1
#
_entry.id   AF-A0A6I3CAI6-F1
#
_cell.length_a   1.000
_cell.length_b   1.000
_cell.length_c   1.000
_cell.angle_alpha   90.00
_cell.angle_beta   90.00
_cell.angle_gamma   90.00
#
_symmetry.space_group_name_H-M   'P 1'
#
loop_
_entity.id
_entity.type
_entity.pdbx_description
1 polymer ?
#
loop_
_entity_poly.entity_id
_entity_poly.type
_entity_poly.pdbx_seq_one_letter_code
_entity_poly.pdbx_strand_id
1 'polypeptide(L)'
;DLVRTSLRLRPDRLVLGEIRGAEVIDMLQALNTGHDGSMSTCHANSALDALRRIEALVVQHAPGWPIAAVREQVCSSLDVVIHLERDAYGLRHVRDIIELAAPTSAATPGAPGAHRTLVAEGVVVNDLQRGRRRC
;
A
#
# COMPACT_ATOMS: atom_id res chain seq x y z
N ASP A 1 -18.63 -5.34 0.05
CA ASP A 1 -19.89 -4.64 0.43
C ASP A 1 -19.74 -3.50 1.41
N LEU A 2 -19.10 -3.68 2.58
CA LEU A 2 -18.95 -2.58 3.55
C LEU A 2 -18.14 -1.40 2.98
N VAL A 3 -16.99 -1.65 2.33
CA VAL A 3 -16.18 -0.60 1.71
C VAL A 3 -16.99 0.22 0.71
N ARG A 4 -17.68 -0.45 -0.22
CA ARG A 4 -18.57 0.18 -1.20
C ARG A 4 -19.72 0.96 -0.58
N THR A 5 -20.27 0.46 0.52
CA THR A 5 -21.34 1.14 1.26
C THR A 5 -20.80 2.40 1.92
N SER A 6 -19.63 2.32 2.56
CA SER A 6 -18.96 3.47 3.18
C SER A 6 -18.71 4.59 2.17
N LEU A 7 -18.33 4.28 0.93
CA LEU A 7 -18.14 5.30 -0.12
C LEU A 7 -19.39 6.13 -0.42
N ARG A 8 -20.60 5.62 -0.12
CA ARG A 8 -21.86 6.37 -0.29
C ARG A 8 -22.15 7.32 0.87
N LEU A 9 -21.40 7.21 1.97
CA LEU A 9 -21.52 8.06 3.16
C LEU A 9 -20.61 9.30 3.08
N ARG A 10 -19.95 9.52 1.94
CA ARG A 10 -19.00 10.62 1.71
C ARG A 10 -17.93 10.74 2.82
N PRO A 11 -17.18 9.66 3.09
CA PRO A 11 -16.15 9.70 4.12
C PRO A 11 -14.96 10.52 3.63
N ASP A 12 -14.32 11.28 4.51
CA ASP A 12 -13.03 11.92 4.18
C ASP A 12 -11.89 10.90 4.15
N ARG A 13 -11.99 9.83 4.96
CA ARG A 13 -10.99 8.76 5.08
C ARG A 13 -11.66 7.42 5.38
N LEU A 14 -11.04 6.34 4.91
CA LEU A 14 -11.38 4.98 5.23
C LEU A 14 -10.33 4.37 6.16
N VAL A 15 -10.78 3.83 7.29
CA VAL A 15 -9.94 3.00 8.16
C VAL A 15 -10.44 1.57 8.02
N LEU A 16 -9.69 0.78 7.27
CA LEU A 16 -9.98 -0.64 7.06
C LEU A 16 -9.19 -1.43 8.10
N GLY A 17 -9.87 -2.34 8.80
CA GLY A 17 -9.23 -3.12 9.86
C GLY A 17 -8.07 -3.96 9.30
N GLU A 18 -8.37 -4.86 8.38
CA GLU A 18 -7.40 -5.75 7.76
C GLU A 18 -7.85 -6.14 6.35
N ILE A 19 -6.89 -6.29 5.43
CA ILE A 19 -7.12 -6.81 4.08
C ILE A 19 -6.73 -8.28 4.01
N ARG A 20 -7.68 -9.12 3.63
CA ARG A 20 -7.56 -10.57 3.47
C ARG A 20 -7.99 -11.07 2.09
N GLY A 21 -8.80 -10.32 1.35
CA GLY A 21 -9.38 -10.77 0.09
C GLY A 21 -9.74 -9.66 -0.91
N ALA A 22 -10.92 -9.80 -1.52
CA ALA A 22 -11.40 -8.97 -2.63
C ALA A 22 -11.55 -7.47 -2.29
N GLU A 23 -11.68 -7.13 -1.01
CA GLU A 23 -11.76 -5.75 -0.53
C GLU A 23 -10.53 -4.92 -0.87
N VAL A 24 -9.40 -5.56 -1.22
CA VAL A 24 -8.21 -4.89 -1.74
C VAL A 24 -8.53 -4.03 -2.96
N ILE A 25 -9.41 -4.49 -3.85
CA ILE A 25 -9.77 -3.77 -5.08
C ILE A 25 -10.58 -2.52 -4.72
N ASP A 26 -11.60 -2.69 -3.86
CA ASP A 26 -12.44 -1.58 -3.40
C ASP A 26 -11.58 -0.55 -2.62
N MET A 27 -10.61 -1.00 -1.83
CA MET A 27 -9.67 -0.12 -1.12
C MET A 27 -8.79 0.67 -2.09
N LEU A 28 -8.12 0.00 -3.03
CA LEU A 28 -7.23 0.68 -3.99
C LEU A 28 -8.02 1.69 -4.85
N GLN A 29 -9.26 1.35 -5.22
CA GLN A 29 -10.15 2.29 -5.91
C GLN A 29 -10.53 3.48 -5.03
N ALA A 30 -10.85 3.26 -3.76
CA ALA A 30 -11.18 4.34 -2.83
C ALA A 30 -10.01 5.31 -2.62
N LEU A 31 -8.80 4.76 -2.45
CA LEU A 31 -7.56 5.53 -2.30
C LEU A 31 -7.28 6.44 -3.50
N ASN A 32 -7.65 6.01 -4.71
CA ASN A 32 -7.48 6.80 -5.93
C ASN A 32 -8.62 7.79 -6.21
N THR A 33 -9.72 7.77 -5.45
CA THR A 33 -10.95 8.55 -5.74
C THR A 33 -11.30 9.56 -4.64
N GLY A 34 -10.30 10.11 -3.96
CA GLY A 34 -10.46 11.25 -3.05
C GLY A 34 -10.59 10.91 -1.57
N HIS A 35 -10.13 9.72 -1.16
CA HIS A 35 -10.11 9.29 0.24
C HIS A 35 -8.66 9.30 0.78
N ASP A 36 -7.98 10.44 0.63
CA ASP A 36 -6.58 10.59 0.99
C ASP A 36 -6.34 10.46 2.51
N GLY A 37 -5.31 9.69 2.87
CA GLY A 37 -4.99 9.38 4.27
C GLY A 37 -5.83 8.24 4.85
N SER A 38 -6.52 7.49 4.01
CA SER A 38 -7.06 6.18 4.37
C SER A 38 -5.94 5.19 4.70
N MET A 39 -6.21 4.21 5.55
CA MET A 39 -5.23 3.22 5.98
C MET A 39 -5.86 1.85 6.16
N SER A 40 -5.02 0.82 6.06
CA SER A 40 -5.39 -0.56 6.37
C SER A 40 -4.21 -1.33 6.92
N THR A 41 -4.48 -2.47 7.55
CA THR A 41 -3.44 -3.43 7.95
C THR A 41 -3.47 -4.69 7.09
N CYS A 42 -2.34 -5.40 7.03
CA CYS A 42 -2.26 -6.76 6.47
C CYS A 42 -1.10 -7.51 7.15
N HIS A 43 -1.14 -8.84 7.08
CA HIS A 43 -0.05 -9.69 7.59
C HIS A 43 1.06 -9.85 6.56
N ALA A 44 2.29 -9.51 6.94
CA ALA A 44 3.49 -9.70 6.15
C ALA A 44 4.73 -9.80 7.05
N ASN A 45 5.81 -10.39 6.53
CA ASN A 45 7.08 -10.54 7.24
C ASN A 45 8.07 -9.40 6.94
N SER A 46 7.73 -8.53 6.01
CA SER A 46 8.51 -7.35 5.64
C SER A 46 7.60 -6.35 4.93
N ALA A 47 8.04 -5.09 4.82
CA ALA A 47 7.31 -4.07 4.08
C ALA A 47 7.16 -4.45 2.59
N LEU A 48 8.19 -5.08 2.00
CA LEU A 48 8.16 -5.54 0.61
C LEU A 48 7.20 -6.73 0.43
N ASP A 49 7.14 -7.65 1.40
CA ASP A 49 6.19 -8.77 1.33
C ASP A 49 4.74 -8.29 1.48
N ALA A 50 4.50 -7.21 2.23
CA ALA A 50 3.18 -6.59 2.30
C ALA A 50 2.73 -6.08 0.92
N LEU A 51 3.63 -5.42 0.17
CA LEU A 51 3.35 -5.00 -1.20
C LEU A 51 3.08 -6.17 -2.13
N ARG A 52 3.94 -7.20 -2.11
CA ARG A 52 3.75 -8.42 -2.90
C ARG A 52 2.44 -9.11 -2.59
N ARG A 53 2.03 -9.12 -1.32
CA ARG A 53 0.75 -9.68 -0.88
C ARG A 53 -0.43 -8.89 -1.45
N ILE A 54 -0.37 -7.56 -1.43
CA ILE A 54 -1.40 -6.71 -2.02
C ILE A 54 -1.49 -6.96 -3.53
N GLU A 55 -0.36 -7.00 -4.25
CA GLU A 55 -0.32 -7.34 -5.68
C GLU A 55 -0.97 -8.71 -5.95
N ALA A 56 -0.60 -9.73 -5.16
CA ALA A 56 -1.14 -11.08 -5.30
C ALA A 56 -2.66 -11.14 -5.06
N LEU A 57 -3.15 -10.42 -4.04
CA LEU A 57 -4.59 -10.33 -3.76
C LEU A 57 -5.34 -9.65 -4.92
N VAL A 58 -4.77 -8.62 -5.53
CA VAL A 58 -5.37 -7.97 -6.70
C VAL A 58 -5.40 -8.94 -7.88
N VAL A 59 -4.29 -9.61 -8.20
CA VAL A 59 -4.25 -10.60 -9.29
C VAL A 59 -5.29 -11.71 -9.09
N GLN A 60 -5.43 -12.21 -7.86
CA GLN A 60 -6.39 -13.26 -7.52
C GLN A 60 -7.85 -12.81 -7.70
N HIS A 61 -8.16 -11.55 -7.41
CA HIS A 61 -9.54 -11.04 -7.40
C HIS A 61 -9.87 -10.17 -8.64
N ALA A 62 -8.88 -9.88 -9.50
CA ALA A 62 -9.01 -9.20 -10.78
C ALA A 62 -8.23 -9.94 -11.88
N PRO A 63 -8.61 -11.19 -12.23
CA PRO A 63 -7.83 -12.06 -13.11
C PRO A 63 -7.68 -11.55 -14.56
N GLY A 64 -8.46 -10.53 -14.96
CA GLY A 64 -8.34 -9.89 -16.28
C GLY A 64 -7.34 -8.73 -16.35
N TRP A 65 -6.72 -8.35 -15.23
CA TRP A 65 -5.79 -7.22 -15.21
C TRP A 65 -4.38 -7.65 -15.58
N PRO A 66 -3.71 -6.98 -16.54
CA PRO A 66 -2.29 -7.19 -16.78
C PRO A 66 -1.47 -6.90 -15.53
N ILE A 67 -0.44 -7.69 -15.25
CA ILE A 67 0.42 -7.50 -14.06
C ILE A 67 1.03 -6.09 -13.99
N ALA A 68 1.34 -5.50 -15.15
CA ALA A 68 1.82 -4.13 -15.23
C ALA A 68 0.79 -3.12 -14.70
N ALA A 69 -0.48 -3.27 -15.08
CA ALA A 69 -1.57 -2.43 -14.61
C ALA A 69 -1.84 -2.63 -13.10
N VAL A 70 -1.70 -3.85 -12.59
CA VAL A 70 -1.79 -4.11 -11.14
C VAL A 70 -0.71 -3.36 -10.39
N ARG A 71 0.55 -3.45 -10.83
CA ARG A 71 1.67 -2.74 -10.19
C ARG A 71 1.50 -1.23 -10.25
N GLU A 72 1.07 -0.71 -11.39
CA GLU A 72 0.76 0.71 -11.55
C GLU A 72 -0.37 1.14 -10.62
N GLN A 73 -1.45 0.36 -10.52
CA GLN A 73 -2.55 0.63 -9.59
C GLN A 73 -2.07 0.64 -8.13
N VAL A 74 -1.25 -0.34 -7.72
CA VAL A 74 -0.74 -0.41 -6.34
C VAL A 74 0.18 0.78 -6.03
N CYS A 75 1.15 1.08 -6.91
CA CYS A 75 2.07 2.21 -6.74
C CYS A 75 1.34 3.56 -6.77
N SER A 76 0.29 3.67 -7.59
CA SER A 76 -0.57 4.85 -7.62
C SER A 76 -1.57 4.90 -6.48
N SER A 77 -1.91 3.83 -5.75
CA SER A 77 -2.90 3.93 -4.66
C SER A 77 -2.25 4.11 -3.28
N LEU A 78 -1.09 3.49 -3.06
CA LEU A 78 -0.42 3.47 -1.75
C LEU A 78 0.71 4.48 -1.72
N ASP A 79 0.81 5.23 -0.63
CA ASP A 79 1.89 6.20 -0.43
C ASP A 79 3.06 5.59 0.35
N VAL A 80 2.75 4.95 1.48
CA VAL A 80 3.73 4.41 2.43
C VAL A 80 3.26 3.08 2.97
N VAL A 81 4.19 2.15 3.19
CA VAL A 81 3.98 0.90 3.92
C VAL A 81 4.90 0.91 5.14
N ILE A 82 4.31 0.67 6.31
CA ILE A 82 5.01 0.62 7.60
C ILE A 82 4.97 -0.84 8.08
N HIS A 83 6.14 -1.43 8.24
CA HIS A 83 6.29 -2.78 8.78
C HIS A 83 6.61 -2.71 10.27
N LEU A 84 5.77 -3.39 11.06
CA LEU A 84 5.94 -3.54 12.50
C LEU A 84 6.43 -4.93 12.81
N GLU A 85 7.46 -5.03 13.64
CA GLU A 85 7.99 -6.30 14.13
C GLU A 85 7.87 -6.37 15.66
N ARG A 86 7.81 -7.60 16.17
CA ARG A 86 8.06 -7.89 17.58
C ARG A 86 9.47 -8.47 17.71
N ASP A 87 10.33 -7.79 18.46
CA ASP A 87 11.70 -8.26 18.69
C ASP A 87 11.77 -9.51 19.57
N ALA A 88 12.98 -10.03 19.76
CA ALA A 88 13.24 -11.19 20.61
C ALA A 88 12.85 -10.97 22.10
N TYR A 89 12.73 -9.72 22.53
CA TYR A 89 12.30 -9.34 23.88
C TYR A 89 10.79 -9.13 23.99
N GLY A 90 10.05 -9.30 22.88
CA GLY A 90 8.60 -9.13 22.83
C GLY A 90 8.15 -7.68 22.64
N LEU A 91 9.04 -6.72 22.40
CA LEU A 91 8.70 -5.33 22.18
C LEU A 91 8.33 -5.08 20.71
N ARG A 92 7.26 -4.31 20.50
CA ARG A 92 6.82 -3.90 19.17
C ARG A 92 7.52 -2.61 18.76
N HIS A 93 8.10 -2.60 17.57
CA HIS A 93 8.73 -1.41 17.01
C HIS A 93 8.53 -1.37 15.48
N VAL A 94 8.76 -0.18 14.91
CA VAL A 94 8.80 -0.02 13.45
C VAL A 94 10.14 -0.56 12.96
N ARG A 95 10.11 -1.63 12.16
CA ARG A 95 11.32 -2.19 11.55
C ARG A 95 11.65 -1.44 10.28
N ASP A 96 10.69 -1.37 9.36
CA ASP A 96 10.89 -0.77 8.03
C ASP A 96 9.75 0.17 7.66
N ILE A 97 10.10 1.24 6.96
CA ILE A 97 9.14 2.11 6.29
C ILE A 97 9.59 2.22 4.84
N ILE A 98 8.70 1.89 3.92
CA ILE A 98 8.93 2.10 2.48
C ILE A 98 7.90 3.08 1.95
N GLU A 99 8.38 4.03 1.16
CA GLU A 99 7.58 4.92 0.35
C GLU A 99 7.47 4.36 -1.06
N LEU A 100 6.29 4.39 -1.64
CA LEU A 100 6.06 3.97 -3.02
C LEU A 100 6.38 5.16 -3.93
N ALA A 101 7.23 4.93 -4.93
CA ALA A 101 7.53 5.93 -5.93
C ALA A 101 6.36 6.06 -6.91
N ALA A 102 6.11 7.29 -7.38
CA ALA A 102 5.20 7.50 -8.47
C ALA A 102 5.68 6.73 -9.73
N PRO A 103 4.77 6.19 -10.54
CA PRO A 103 5.15 5.61 -11.83
C PRO A 103 5.71 6.72 -12.72
N THR A 104 7.02 6.90 -12.73
CA THR A 104 7.70 7.71 -13.74
C THR A 104 7.60 6.98 -15.06
N SER A 105 7.29 7.67 -16.17
CA SER A 105 7.20 7.09 -17.53
C SER A 105 8.50 6.47 -18.06
N ALA A 106 9.56 6.43 -17.24
CA ALA A 106 10.89 5.90 -17.54
C ALA A 106 11.27 4.67 -16.70
N ALA A 107 10.36 4.12 -15.89
CA ALA A 107 10.63 2.91 -15.12
C ALA A 107 10.62 1.67 -16.03
N THR A 108 11.72 0.90 -16.00
CA THR A 108 11.84 -0.38 -16.70
C THR A 108 10.67 -1.32 -16.33
N PRO A 109 9.93 -1.86 -17.32
CA PRO A 109 8.85 -2.80 -17.04
C PRO A 109 9.44 -4.05 -16.37
N GLY A 110 9.03 -4.34 -15.12
CA GLY A 110 9.37 -5.60 -14.45
C GLY A 110 9.97 -5.48 -13.05
N ALA A 111 10.46 -4.32 -12.62
CA ALA A 111 10.89 -4.14 -11.23
C ALA A 111 9.68 -4.26 -10.28
N PRO A 112 9.78 -4.98 -9.14
CA PRO A 112 8.78 -4.88 -8.08
C PRO A 112 8.65 -3.41 -7.68
N GLY A 113 7.41 -2.96 -7.48
CA GLY A 113 7.00 -1.54 -7.44
C GLY A 113 8.09 -0.62 -6.92
N ALA A 114 8.48 0.37 -7.75
CA ALA A 114 9.53 1.32 -7.40
C ALA A 114 9.21 1.89 -6.02
N HIS A 115 10.06 1.59 -5.04
CA HIS A 115 9.89 2.03 -3.67
C HIS A 115 11.22 2.53 -3.14
N ARG A 116 11.15 3.42 -2.17
CA ARG A 116 12.28 4.00 -1.45
C ARG A 116 12.15 3.64 0.01
N THR A 117 13.20 3.07 0.58
CA THR A 117 13.24 2.81 2.01
C THR A 117 13.46 4.11 2.76
N LEU A 118 12.53 4.49 3.63
CA LEU A 118 12.66 5.65 4.53
C LEU A 118 13.29 5.24 5.86
N VAL A 119 12.92 4.06 6.35
CA VAL A 119 13.45 3.46 7.59
C VAL A 119 13.84 2.02 7.30
N ALA A 120 15.04 1.63 7.73
CA ALA A 120 15.55 0.25 7.65
C ALA A 120 16.07 -0.17 9.03
N GLU A 121 15.63 -1.32 9.53
CA GLU A 121 16.04 -1.84 10.85
C GLU A 121 15.87 -0.80 11.98
N GLY A 122 14.79 -0.02 11.92
CA GLY A 122 14.48 1.04 12.89
C GLY A 122 15.27 2.34 12.73
N VAL A 123 16.15 2.45 11.73
CA VAL A 123 16.97 3.65 11.47
C VAL A 123 16.43 4.42 10.27
N VAL A 124 16.23 5.73 10.43
CA VAL A 124 15.85 6.64 9.33
C VAL A 124 17.02 6.77 8.35
N VAL A 125 16.80 6.40 7.09
CA VAL A 125 17.81 6.41 6.02
C VAL A 125 17.49 7.38 4.89
N ASN A 126 16.23 7.80 4.74
CA ASN A 126 15.82 8.79 3.73
C ASN A 126 14.65 9.63 4.24
N ASP A 127 14.49 10.83 3.67
CA ASP A 127 13.34 11.69 3.90
C ASP A 127 12.14 11.31 3.02
N LEU A 128 10.93 11.51 3.55
CA LEU A 128 9.68 11.37 2.80
C LEU A 128 9.64 12.41 1.66
N GLN A 129 9.46 11.94 0.42
CA GLN A 129 9.43 12.80 -0.77
C GLN A 129 8.01 12.96 -1.34
N ARG A 130 7.13 11.99 -1.07
CA ARG A 130 5.77 11.95 -1.56
C ARG A 130 4.91 12.94 -0.77
N GLY A 131 4.56 14.03 -1.43
CA GLY A 131 3.63 15.02 -0.89
C GLY A 131 2.19 14.50 -0.83
N ARG A 132 1.34 15.24 -0.11
CA ARG A 132 -0.10 15.00 -0.06
C ARG A 132 -0.66 15.09 -1.48
N ARG A 133 -1.32 14.04 -1.94
CA ARG A 133 -2.03 14.08 -3.21
C ARG A 133 -3.14 15.12 -3.09
N ARG A 134 -3.26 15.93 -4.13
CA ARG A 134 -4.43 16.78 -4.32
C ARG A 134 -5.23 16.09 -5.41
N CYS A 135 -6.25 15.35 -5.00
CA CYS A 135 -7.37 15.02 -5.88
C CYS A 135 -8.18 16.28 -6.20
#